data_AF-A0A7J8YXX7-F1
#
_entry.id   AF-A0A7J8YXX7-F1
#
_cell.length_a   1.000
_cell.length_b   1.000
_cell.length_c   1.000
_cell.angle_alpha   90.00
_cell.angle_beta   90.00
_cell.angle_gamma   90.00
#
_symmetry.space_group_name_H-M   'P 1'
#
loop_
_entity.id
_entity.type
_entity.pdbx_description
1 polymer ?
#
loop_
_entity_poly.entity_id
_entity_poly.type
_entity_poly.pdbx_seq_one_letter_code
_entity_poly.pdbx_strand_id
1 'polypeptide(L)'
;MNMMLSYQLSIFRDFGGLFLKPLGLHPEYPFIHPLKFQFSESLDELKWMLWYLTNFFRIGIDFFIEDLQYFLTITMQDEISLEIKNLAIFFKWFYPLEQWSVMIMFEFLKNKRAQWILIIFYKP
;
A
#
# COMPACT_ATOMS: atom_id res chain seq x y z
N MET A 1 23.94 5.51 14.20
CA MET A 1 22.52 5.46 13.75
C MET A 1 22.43 4.36 12.69
N ASN A 2 21.54 3.39 12.85
CA ASN A 2 21.48 2.23 11.95
C ASN A 2 21.07 2.72 10.55
N MET A 3 21.90 2.49 9.54
CA MET A 3 21.75 3.11 8.21
C MET A 3 20.39 2.79 7.58
N MET A 4 19.87 1.58 7.85
CA MET A 4 18.55 1.12 7.44
C MET A 4 17.40 1.87 8.12
N LEU A 5 17.56 2.26 9.38
CA LEU A 5 16.56 3.06 10.10
C LEU A 5 16.48 4.48 9.54
N SER A 6 17.63 5.06 9.20
CA SER A 6 17.71 6.40 8.58
C SER A 6 16.97 6.42 7.23
N TYR A 7 17.18 5.38 6.42
CA TYR A 7 16.56 5.22 5.10
C TYR A 7 15.04 4.99 5.20
N GLN A 8 14.62 4.15 6.14
CA GLN A 8 13.19 3.97 6.43
C GLN A 8 12.57 5.30 6.86
N LEU A 9 13.20 6.04 7.77
CA LEU A 9 12.71 7.33 8.24
C LEU A 9 12.62 8.39 7.15
N SER A 10 13.54 8.43 6.18
CA SER A 10 13.43 9.36 5.05
C SER A 10 12.23 9.03 4.18
N ILE A 11 12.02 7.75 3.83
CA ILE A 11 10.86 7.34 3.03
C ILE A 11 9.56 7.63 3.79
N PHE A 12 9.43 7.27 5.08
CA PHE A 12 8.19 7.52 5.82
C PHE A 12 7.88 9.01 6.01
N ARG A 13 8.92 9.86 6.11
CA ARG A 13 8.73 11.31 6.21
C ARG A 13 8.19 11.90 4.90
N ASP A 14 8.66 11.38 3.78
CA ASP A 14 8.34 11.92 2.47
C ASP A 14 6.95 11.43 1.99
N PHE A 15 6.58 10.17 2.30
CA PHE A 15 5.33 9.54 1.83
C PHE A 15 4.15 9.58 2.84
N GLY A 16 4.34 10.16 4.03
CA GLY A 16 3.28 10.29 5.04
C GLY A 16 2.92 8.99 5.78
N GLY A 17 3.45 8.85 7.00
CA GLY A 17 3.06 7.79 7.95
C GLY A 17 3.26 8.22 9.40
N LEU A 18 2.38 7.79 10.31
CA LEU A 18 2.55 8.00 11.75
C LEU A 18 3.61 7.03 12.28
N PHE A 19 4.80 7.56 12.59
CA PHE A 19 5.83 6.82 13.31
C PHE A 19 5.43 6.74 14.79
N LEU A 20 4.56 5.79 15.14
CA LEU A 20 4.57 5.27 16.50
C LEU A 20 5.94 4.59 16.66
N LYS A 21 6.75 5.08 17.61
CA LYS A 21 8.05 4.50 17.98
C LYS A 21 8.00 2.96 17.88
N PRO A 22 9.07 2.29 17.40
CA PRO A 22 9.12 0.84 17.32
C PRO A 22 9.31 0.28 18.74
N LEU A 23 8.28 0.36 19.57
CA LEU A 23 8.11 -0.48 20.75
C LEU A 23 7.31 -1.74 20.39
N GLY A 24 7.16 -2.04 19.09
CA GLY A 24 6.21 -3.04 18.62
C GLY A 24 6.58 -3.77 17.34
N LEU A 25 7.84 -3.79 16.90
CA LEU A 25 8.25 -4.70 15.79
C LEU A 25 8.41 -6.13 16.30
N HIS A 26 7.39 -6.66 16.98
CA HIS A 26 7.35 -8.05 17.42
C HIS A 26 6.50 -8.86 16.41
N PRO A 27 7.03 -9.94 15.82
CA PRO A 27 6.32 -10.73 14.81
C PRO A 27 4.98 -11.32 15.32
N GLU A 28 4.80 -11.43 16.63
CA GLU A 28 3.55 -11.91 17.26
C GLU A 28 2.55 -10.79 17.60
N TYR A 29 2.83 -9.52 17.30
CA TYR A 29 1.96 -8.40 17.67
C TYR A 29 1.49 -7.63 16.43
N PRO A 30 0.18 -7.52 16.17
CA PRO A 30 -0.36 -6.98 14.92
C PRO A 30 -0.41 -5.45 14.99
N PHE A 31 0.75 -4.78 14.83
CA PHE A 31 0.73 -3.35 14.57
C PHE A 31 0.44 -3.12 13.09
N ILE A 32 -0.73 -2.54 12.81
CA ILE A 32 -1.07 -2.02 11.49
C ILE A 32 -0.42 -0.63 11.41
N HIS A 33 0.47 -0.44 10.44
CA HIS A 33 1.09 0.85 10.17
C HIS A 33 0.36 1.55 9.02
N PRO A 34 -0.68 2.38 9.29
CA PRO A 34 -1.43 3.05 8.24
C PRO A 34 -0.51 4.03 7.49
N LEU A 35 -0.28 3.71 6.23
CA LEU A 35 0.34 4.61 5.26
C LEU A 35 -0.77 5.31 4.48
N LYS A 36 -0.69 6.64 4.35
CA LYS A 36 -1.56 7.39 3.45
C LYS A 36 -0.90 7.44 2.09
N PHE A 37 -1.42 6.70 1.14
CA PHE A 37 -0.80 6.60 -0.17
C PHE A 37 -1.25 7.74 -1.09
N GLN A 38 -0.30 8.42 -1.75
CA GLN A 38 -0.56 9.32 -2.87
C GLN A 38 0.15 8.79 -4.13
N PHE A 39 -0.54 8.78 -5.27
CA PHE A 39 -0.07 8.15 -6.52
C PHE A 39 1.04 8.93 -7.26
N SER A 40 1.68 9.90 -6.60
CA SER A 40 2.59 10.88 -7.22
C SER A 40 4.08 10.64 -6.97
N GLU A 41 4.45 9.68 -6.11
CA GLU A 41 5.84 9.55 -5.64
C GLU A 41 6.61 8.39 -6.26
N SER A 42 7.95 8.48 -6.26
CA SER A 42 8.89 7.51 -6.86
C SER A 42 8.69 6.11 -6.29
N LEU A 43 7.90 5.33 -7.00
CA LEU A 43 7.36 4.06 -6.53
C LEU A 43 8.33 2.88 -6.60
N ASP A 44 9.52 3.05 -7.20
CA ASP A 44 10.44 1.92 -7.43
C ASP A 44 11.15 1.48 -6.15
N GLU A 45 11.72 2.41 -5.39
CA GLU A 45 12.29 2.14 -4.06
C GLU A 45 11.20 1.72 -3.06
N LEU A 46 10.06 2.41 -3.11
CA LEU A 46 8.91 2.13 -2.25
C LEU A 46 8.37 0.72 -2.48
N LYS A 47 8.28 0.25 -3.73
CA LYS A 47 7.86 -1.12 -4.07
C LYS A 47 8.74 -2.15 -3.38
N TRP A 48 10.07 -1.99 -3.40
CA TRP A 48 10.98 -2.92 -2.74
C TRP A 48 10.90 -2.84 -1.21
N MET A 49 10.70 -1.64 -0.65
CA MET A 49 10.47 -1.48 0.78
C MET A 49 9.16 -2.17 1.22
N LEU A 50 8.07 -1.96 0.48
CA LEU A 50 6.79 -2.62 0.73
C LEU A 50 6.90 -4.14 0.58
N TRP A 51 7.66 -4.62 -0.41
CA TRP A 51 7.98 -6.04 -0.53
C TRP A 51 8.66 -6.55 0.73
N TYR A 52 9.75 -5.91 1.15
CA TYR A 52 10.51 -6.31 2.34
C TYR A 52 9.59 -6.33 3.57
N LEU A 53 8.88 -5.25 3.83
CA LEU A 53 8.01 -5.12 4.98
C LEU A 53 6.89 -6.18 4.98
N THR A 54 6.27 -6.47 3.83
CA THR A 54 5.17 -7.47 3.76
C THR A 54 5.63 -8.92 3.89
N ASN A 55 6.94 -9.20 3.77
CA ASN A 55 7.50 -10.52 4.09
C ASN A 55 7.68 -10.74 5.61
N PHE A 56 7.78 -9.67 6.41
CA PHE A 56 8.03 -9.77 7.85
C PHE A 56 6.86 -9.29 8.71
N PHE A 57 6.00 -8.44 8.16
CA PHE A 57 4.95 -7.74 8.88
C PHE A 57 3.65 -7.71 8.08
N ARG A 58 2.55 -7.49 8.80
CA ARG A 58 1.27 -7.11 8.22
C ARG A 58 1.24 -5.59 8.07
N ILE A 59 1.06 -5.09 6.86
CA ILE A 59 1.01 -3.64 6.60
C ILE A 59 -0.42 -3.27 6.23
N GLY A 60 -0.97 -2.23 6.86
CA GLY A 60 -2.22 -1.62 6.41
C GLY A 60 -1.94 -0.36 5.62
N ILE A 61 -2.55 -0.22 4.46
CA ILE A 61 -2.45 1.00 3.66
C ILE A 61 -3.86 1.55 3.47
N ASP A 62 -4.03 2.83 3.79
CA ASP A 62 -5.28 3.56 3.59
C ASP A 62 -5.28 4.18 2.20
N PHE A 63 -6.30 3.82 1.41
CA PHE A 63 -6.52 4.36 0.08
C PHE A 63 -7.81 5.16 0.04
N PHE A 64 -7.79 6.27 -0.70
CA PHE A 64 -9.03 6.90 -1.14
C PHE A 64 -9.68 6.00 -2.20
N ILE A 65 -10.95 5.68 -2.04
CA ILE A 65 -11.61 4.64 -2.84
C ILE A 65 -11.68 5.05 -4.32
N GLU A 66 -11.97 6.32 -4.61
CA GLU A 66 -12.09 6.80 -5.98
C GLU A 66 -10.74 6.73 -6.71
N ASP A 67 -9.64 7.12 -6.05
CA ASP A 67 -8.29 7.05 -6.63
C ASP A 67 -7.89 5.59 -6.89
N LEU A 68 -8.24 4.68 -5.98
CA LEU A 68 -7.95 3.26 -6.12
C LEU A 68 -8.75 2.62 -7.27
N GLN A 69 -10.02 2.99 -7.44
CA GLN A 69 -10.84 2.55 -8.57
C GLN A 69 -10.32 3.09 -9.90
N TYR A 70 -9.93 4.36 -9.92
CA TYR A 70 -9.31 4.99 -11.06
C TYR A 70 -8.01 4.26 -11.43
N PHE A 71 -7.12 4.04 -10.46
CA PHE A 71 -5.88 3.28 -10.60
C PHE A 71 -6.11 1.89 -11.21
N LEU A 72 -7.06 1.12 -10.70
CA LEU A 72 -7.35 -0.22 -11.23
C LEU A 72 -7.88 -0.17 -12.68
N THR A 73 -8.67 0.85 -13.00
CA THR A 73 -9.21 1.02 -14.35
C THR A 73 -8.10 1.34 -15.36
N ILE A 74 -7.25 2.32 -15.06
CA ILE A 74 -6.16 2.73 -15.96
C ILE A 74 -5.09 1.65 -16.09
N THR A 75 -4.80 0.91 -15.02
CA THR A 75 -3.77 -0.16 -15.05
C THR A 75 -4.19 -1.36 -15.88
N MET A 76 -5.49 -1.62 -16.04
CA MET A 76 -6.00 -2.65 -16.95
C MET A 76 -5.95 -2.24 -18.43
N GLN A 77 -5.87 -0.94 -18.71
CA GLN A 77 -5.83 -0.39 -20.08
C GLN A 77 -4.40 -0.23 -20.62
N ASP A 78 -3.38 -0.58 -19.82
CA ASP A 78 -1.94 -0.58 -20.15
C ASP A 78 -1.33 0.79 -20.57
N GLU A 79 -2.11 1.88 -20.49
CA GLU A 79 -1.68 3.27 -20.77
C GLU A 79 -1.26 4.00 -19.48
N ILE A 80 -0.20 3.53 -18.83
CA ILE A 80 0.20 4.04 -17.49
C ILE A 80 1.67 4.41 -17.37
N SER A 81 1.94 5.39 -16.48
CA SER A 81 3.29 5.83 -16.11
C SER A 81 4.07 4.72 -15.38
N LEU A 82 5.40 4.87 -15.29
CA LEU A 82 6.27 3.87 -14.65
C LEU A 82 5.95 3.70 -13.16
N GLU A 83 5.58 4.79 -12.49
CA GLU A 83 5.20 4.81 -11.08
C GLU A 83 3.95 3.93 -10.88
N ILE A 84 2.91 4.17 -11.67
CA ILE A 84 1.65 3.42 -11.62
C ILE A 84 1.90 1.93 -11.93
N LYS A 85 2.84 1.61 -12.83
CA LYS A 85 3.26 0.22 -13.10
C LYS A 85 3.85 -0.47 -11.87
N ASN A 86 4.67 0.24 -11.10
CA ASN A 86 5.28 -0.31 -9.89
C ASN A 86 4.27 -0.61 -8.79
N LEU A 87 3.27 0.26 -8.60
CA LEU A 87 2.17 -0.04 -7.69
C LEU A 87 1.31 -1.19 -8.21
N ALA A 88 1.07 -1.29 -9.52
CA ALA A 88 0.36 -2.42 -10.10
C ALA A 88 1.09 -3.74 -9.87
N ILE A 89 2.42 -3.75 -9.98
CA ILE A 89 3.27 -4.91 -9.64
C ILE A 89 3.09 -5.28 -8.16
N PHE A 90 3.10 -4.30 -7.25
CA PHE A 90 2.88 -4.54 -5.82
C PHE A 90 1.51 -5.21 -5.57
N PHE A 91 0.43 -4.69 -6.14
CA PHE A 91 -0.91 -5.29 -6.02
C PHE A 91 -0.95 -6.72 -6.59
N LYS A 92 -0.29 -6.95 -7.74
CA LYS A 92 -0.18 -8.26 -8.41
C LYS A 92 0.57 -9.31 -7.59
N TRP A 93 1.35 -8.93 -6.59
CA TRP A 93 1.99 -9.89 -5.68
C TRP A 93 1.01 -10.64 -4.77
N PHE A 94 -0.19 -10.09 -4.57
CA PHE A 94 -1.20 -10.66 -3.69
C PHE A 94 -2.35 -11.28 -4.49
N TYR A 95 -2.92 -10.53 -5.43
CA TYR A 95 -4.02 -10.98 -6.29
C TYR A 95 -3.92 -10.35 -7.69
N PRO A 96 -4.46 -11.00 -8.75
CA PRO A 96 -4.66 -10.36 -10.05
C PRO A 96 -5.46 -9.06 -9.93
N LEU A 97 -5.21 -8.09 -10.82
CA LEU A 97 -5.85 -6.77 -10.76
C LEU A 97 -7.37 -6.87 -10.95
N GLU A 98 -7.83 -7.82 -11.76
CA GLU A 98 -9.25 -8.09 -12.00
C GLU A 98 -9.95 -8.50 -10.71
N GLN A 99 -9.27 -9.33 -9.91
CA GLN A 99 -9.79 -9.75 -8.61
C GLN A 99 -9.82 -8.59 -7.61
N TRP A 100 -8.79 -7.73 -7.60
CA TRP A 100 -8.79 -6.51 -6.80
C TRP A 100 -9.99 -5.61 -7.12
N SER A 101 -10.26 -5.38 -8.41
CA SER A 101 -11.40 -4.58 -8.86
C SER A 101 -12.74 -5.10 -8.32
N VAL A 102 -12.97 -6.42 -8.39
CA VAL A 102 -14.18 -7.05 -7.84
C VAL A 102 -14.27 -6.87 -6.32
N MET A 103 -13.18 -7.09 -5.59
CA MET A 103 -13.15 -6.97 -4.12
C MET A 103 -13.44 -5.53 -3.66
N ILE A 104 -12.79 -4.55 -4.28
CA ILE A 104 -12.95 -3.13 -3.93
C ILE A 104 -14.35 -2.64 -4.30
N MET A 105 -14.88 -3.06 -5.46
CA MET A 105 -16.26 -2.75 -5.84
C MET A 105 -17.25 -3.33 -4.82
N PHE A 106 -17.05 -4.57 -4.37
CA PHE A 106 -17.92 -5.20 -3.39
C PHE A 106 -17.93 -4.45 -2.04
N GLU A 107 -16.75 -4.05 -1.54
CA GLU A 107 -16.66 -3.27 -0.30
C GLU A 107 -17.28 -1.87 -0.44
N PHE A 108 -17.10 -1.20 -1.58
CA PHE A 108 -17.76 0.07 -1.86
C PHE A 108 -19.30 -0.05 -1.87
N LEU A 109 -19.83 -1.13 -2.46
CA LEU A 109 -21.28 -1.37 -2.50
C LEU A 109 -21.88 -1.59 -1.12
N LYS A 110 -21.13 -2.22 -0.19
CA LYS A 110 -21.57 -2.40 1.21
C LYS A 110 -21.68 -1.08 1.96
N ASN A 111 -20.78 -0.14 1.71
CA ASN A 111 -20.75 1.15 2.40
C ASN A 111 -20.48 2.31 1.45
N LYS A 112 -21.53 2.75 0.75
CA LYS A 112 -21.48 3.87 -0.21
C LYS A 112 -21.07 5.22 0.39
N ARG A 113 -21.01 5.34 1.71
CA ARG A 113 -20.56 6.57 2.41
C ARG A 113 -19.07 6.54 2.76
N ALA A 114 -18.43 5.37 2.68
CA ALA A 114 -17.01 5.27 2.90
C ALA A 114 -16.26 5.94 1.75
N GLN A 115 -15.32 6.80 2.08
CA GLN A 115 -14.41 7.46 1.14
C GLN A 115 -13.02 6.84 1.14
N TRP A 116 -12.69 6.11 2.20
CA TRP A 116 -11.39 5.50 2.42
C TRP A 116 -11.55 4.00 2.70
N ILE A 117 -10.57 3.21 2.27
CA ILE A 117 -10.47 1.78 2.54
C ILE A 117 -9.08 1.45 3.08
N LEU A 118 -9.05 0.77 4.22
CA LEU A 118 -7.84 0.19 4.79
C LEU A 118 -7.65 -1.22 4.21
N ILE A 119 -6.56 -1.44 3.47
CA ILE A 119 -6.21 -2.76 2.94
C ILE A 119 -5.01 -3.30 3.71
N ILE A 120 -5.16 -4.50 4.28
CA ILE A 120 -4.09 -5.18 5.02
C ILE A 120 -3.36 -6.15 4.08
N PHE A 121 -2.11 -5.85 3.78
CA PHE A 121 -1.20 -6.67 2.99
C PHE A 121 -0.33 -7.51 3.90
N TYR A 122 -0.32 -8.82 3.65
CA TYR A 122 0.56 -9.78 4.31
C TYR A 122 0.76 -10.97 3.38
N LYS A 123 1.96 -11.56 3.42
CA LYS A 123 2.16 -12.88 2.83
C LYS A 123 1.80 -13.95 3.88
N PRO A 124 1.08 -15.02 3.48
CA PRO A 124 0.79 -16.14 4.37
C PRO A 124 2.07 -16.87 4.80
#